data_AF-A0A954U158-F1
#
_entry.id   AF-A0A954U158-F1
#
_cell.length_a   1.000
_cell.length_b   1.000
_cell.length_c   1.000
_cell.angle_alpha   90.00
_cell.angle_beta   90.00
_cell.angle_gamma   90.00
#
_symmetry.space_group_name_H-M   'P 1'
#
loop_
_entity.id
_entity.type
_entity.pdbx_description
1 polymer ?
#
loop_
_entity_poly.entity_id
_entity_poly.type
_entity_poly.pdbx_seq_one_letter_code
_entity_poly.pdbx_strand_id
1 'polypeptide(L)'
;MSTTTEAEILDSSELAEAKEYNRAEFRCDLLDRGIDLAYLSLASFLLAIPLDHWLLARGWEQRTMRLCLMYAIITLLHMVVSFPLSLYSGHLLEHRYQLSRQTFGGWLWRYFKRNLITLLMGTLLTVVLYQIIWRTGPLWWLVAAAAYFGLSILLGQLAPVLLLPLFYKIERCDDAAMQDRFGKLAQGTGLSLEGVYRMSMSDETAKANAMLAGLGATRRVILGDTLLDGFEANEIDVIFAHEVGHHVHRHVTKLIAIGLAYSLAGFFVCDQLIHSWVLQHSDTMSYADLPVYTLPLLTLVTTIFFMLVEPVQNALSRHFERQADTYALERTHDVPAYRSAFKKLARLNKADPDPHPWEVFLFHSHPPIAARLQMADAFAAREISSP
;
A
#
# COMPACT_ATOMS: atom_id res chain seq x y z
N MET A 1 0.78 36.23 -6.95
CA MET A 1 0.71 34.95 -6.21
C MET A 1 2.12 34.41 -6.12
N SER A 2 2.72 34.34 -4.94
CA SER A 2 4.02 33.71 -4.77
C SER A 2 3.80 32.20 -4.91
N THR A 3 4.31 31.61 -5.98
CA THR A 3 4.36 30.16 -6.13
C THR A 3 5.43 29.67 -5.16
N THR A 4 5.06 28.94 -4.09
CA THR A 4 6.04 28.27 -3.22
C THR A 4 7.04 27.53 -4.12
N THR A 5 8.30 27.98 -4.12
CA THR A 5 9.35 27.42 -4.96
C THR A 5 9.96 26.21 -4.27
N GLU A 6 10.53 25.27 -5.04
CA GLU A 6 11.19 24.08 -4.47
C GLU A 6 12.29 24.45 -3.45
N ALA A 7 12.98 25.57 -3.69
CA ALA A 7 14.02 26.12 -2.83
C ALA A 7 13.51 26.66 -1.47
N GLU A 8 12.20 26.90 -1.33
CA GLU A 8 11.58 27.23 -0.05
C GLU A 8 11.28 25.98 0.79
N ILE A 9 11.27 24.79 0.17
CA ILE A 9 10.88 23.52 0.79
C ILE A 9 12.12 22.79 1.29
N LEU A 10 13.13 22.65 0.42
CA LEU A 10 14.41 22.00 0.69
C LEU A 10 15.54 22.93 0.28
N ASP A 11 16.67 22.88 0.99
CA ASP A 11 17.86 23.57 0.52
C ASP A 11 18.40 22.94 -0.78
N SER A 12 19.34 23.61 -1.46
CA SER A 12 19.81 23.16 -2.78
C SER A 12 20.48 21.79 -2.76
N SER A 13 21.13 21.42 -1.65
CA SER A 13 21.77 20.12 -1.49
C SER A 13 20.75 19.03 -1.17
N GLU A 14 19.81 19.31 -0.26
CA GLU A 14 18.69 18.44 0.10
C GLU A 14 17.81 18.15 -1.12
N LEU A 15 17.51 19.17 -1.93
CA LEU A 15 16.69 19.04 -3.14
C LEU A 15 17.35 18.18 -4.20
N ALA A 16 18.65 18.39 -4.45
CA ALA A 16 19.40 17.58 -5.41
C ALA A 16 19.44 16.11 -4.98
N GLU A 17 19.64 15.87 -3.68
CA GLU A 17 19.66 14.52 -3.12
C GLU A 17 18.29 13.85 -3.19
N ALA A 18 17.21 14.54 -2.81
CA ALA A 18 15.84 14.05 -2.93
C ALA A 18 15.49 13.68 -4.37
N LYS A 19 15.83 14.53 -5.35
CA LYS A 19 15.60 14.26 -6.77
C LYS A 19 16.39 13.05 -7.28
N GLU A 20 17.64 12.87 -6.84
CA GLU A 20 18.43 11.69 -7.22
C GLU A 20 17.84 10.41 -6.62
N TYR A 21 17.46 10.45 -5.34
CA TYR A 21 16.82 9.33 -4.64
C TYR A 21 15.53 8.89 -5.32
N ASN A 22 14.58 9.81 -5.55
CA ASN A 22 13.28 9.49 -6.16
C ASN A 22 13.45 8.95 -7.59
N ARG A 23 14.41 9.47 -8.37
CA ARG A 23 14.73 8.91 -9.70
C ARG A 23 15.27 7.48 -9.62
N ALA A 24 16.09 7.17 -8.61
CA ALA A 24 16.63 5.84 -8.42
C ALA A 24 15.52 4.87 -7.95
N GLU A 25 14.69 5.28 -7.00
CA GLU A 25 13.52 4.55 -6.52
C GLU A 25 12.54 4.27 -7.67
N PHE A 26 12.17 5.29 -8.43
CA PHE A 26 11.30 5.17 -9.61
C PHE A 26 11.82 4.16 -10.65
N ARG A 27 13.13 4.14 -10.91
CA ARG A 27 13.73 3.13 -11.79
C ARG A 27 13.64 1.73 -11.21
N CYS A 28 13.83 1.57 -9.90
CA CYS A 28 13.67 0.28 -9.23
C CYS A 28 12.22 -0.20 -9.35
N ASP A 29 11.25 0.68 -9.10
CA ASP A 29 9.83 0.35 -9.20
C ASP A 29 9.41 -0.06 -10.62
N LEU A 30 9.94 0.60 -11.64
CA LEU A 30 9.68 0.22 -13.03
C LEU A 30 10.34 -1.12 -13.39
N LEU A 31 11.56 -1.36 -12.92
CA LEU A 31 12.26 -2.63 -13.12
C LEU A 31 11.55 -3.77 -12.39
N ASP A 32 11.08 -3.55 -11.18
CA ASP A 32 10.36 -4.55 -10.37
C ASP A 32 9.07 -4.99 -11.09
N ARG A 33 8.25 -4.03 -11.53
CA ARG A 33 7.06 -4.30 -12.35
C ARG A 33 7.42 -5.04 -13.65
N GLY A 34 8.51 -4.66 -14.31
CA GLY A 34 8.99 -5.32 -15.52
C GLY A 34 9.41 -6.77 -15.27
N ILE A 35 10.13 -7.02 -14.17
CA ILE A 35 10.53 -8.36 -13.71
C ILE A 35 9.29 -9.19 -13.39
N ASP A 36 8.33 -8.64 -12.66
CA ASP A 36 7.09 -9.33 -12.29
C ASP A 36 6.29 -9.76 -13.51
N LEU A 37 6.08 -8.85 -14.48
CA LEU A 37 5.37 -9.17 -15.71
C LEU A 37 6.11 -10.21 -16.55
N ALA A 38 7.43 -10.07 -16.69
CA ALA A 38 8.24 -11.05 -17.42
C ALA A 38 8.22 -12.42 -16.73
N TYR A 39 8.43 -12.44 -15.41
CA TYR A 39 8.41 -13.64 -14.60
C TYR A 39 7.06 -14.36 -14.68
N LEU A 40 5.95 -13.65 -14.46
CA LEU A 40 4.60 -14.23 -14.50
C LEU A 40 4.22 -14.69 -15.91
N SER A 41 4.68 -14.00 -16.95
CA SER A 41 4.48 -14.45 -18.34
C SER A 41 5.23 -15.75 -18.62
N LEU A 42 6.51 -15.83 -18.25
CA LEU A 42 7.31 -17.06 -18.39
C LEU A 42 6.70 -18.20 -17.55
N ALA A 43 6.28 -17.90 -16.32
CA ALA A 43 5.62 -18.86 -15.44
C ALA A 43 4.34 -19.41 -16.08
N SER A 44 3.48 -18.53 -16.62
CA SER A 44 2.19 -18.88 -17.20
C SER A 44 2.32 -19.68 -18.48
N PHE A 45 3.17 -19.23 -19.41
CA PHE A 45 3.20 -19.77 -20.77
C PHE A 45 4.27 -20.84 -21.01
N LEU A 46 5.32 -20.91 -20.17
CA LEU A 46 6.41 -21.87 -20.34
C LEU A 46 6.52 -22.88 -19.20
N LEU A 47 6.31 -22.46 -17.95
CA LEU A 47 6.62 -23.31 -16.79
C LEU A 47 5.40 -24.06 -16.24
N ALA A 48 4.21 -23.46 -16.25
CA ALA A 48 3.07 -23.97 -15.49
C ALA A 48 2.63 -25.39 -15.89
N ILE A 49 2.46 -25.66 -17.19
CA ILE A 49 2.01 -26.98 -17.67
C ILE A 49 3.11 -28.05 -17.45
N PRO A 50 4.38 -27.84 -17.87
CA PRO A 50 5.44 -28.80 -17.59
C PRO A 50 5.63 -29.08 -16.09
N LEU A 51 5.51 -28.05 -15.25
CA LEU A 51 5.62 -28.19 -13.81
C LEU A 51 4.47 -29.02 -13.22
N ASP A 52 3.23 -28.80 -13.67
CA ASP A 52 2.08 -29.58 -13.23
C ASP A 52 2.22 -31.06 -13.62
N HIS A 53 2.63 -31.34 -14.87
CA HIS A 53 2.93 -32.69 -15.33
C HIS A 53 4.06 -33.35 -14.54
N TRP A 54 5.13 -32.59 -14.24
CA TRP A 54 6.23 -33.09 -13.42
C TRP A 54 5.77 -33.43 -11.99
N LEU A 55 4.93 -32.59 -11.38
CA LEU A 55 4.37 -32.87 -10.05
C LEU A 55 3.48 -34.12 -10.06
N LEU A 56 2.65 -34.30 -11.10
CA LEU A 56 1.86 -35.51 -11.28
C LEU A 56 2.74 -36.76 -11.42
N ALA A 57 3.79 -36.70 -12.24
CA ALA A 57 4.74 -37.81 -12.40
C ALA A 57 5.50 -38.17 -11.11
N ARG A 58 5.55 -37.27 -10.13
CA ARG A 58 6.13 -37.50 -8.80
C ARG A 58 5.13 -38.04 -7.77
N GLY A 59 3.89 -38.35 -8.17
CA GLY A 59 2.86 -38.93 -7.30
C GLY A 59 2.00 -37.91 -6.56
N TRP A 60 2.09 -36.61 -6.89
CA TRP A 60 1.24 -35.58 -6.28
C TRP A 60 -0.13 -35.51 -6.94
N GLU A 61 -0.90 -36.60 -6.87
CA GLU A 61 -2.20 -36.73 -7.54
C GLU A 61 -3.29 -35.85 -6.91
N GLN A 62 -3.23 -35.65 -5.58
CA GLN A 62 -4.20 -34.82 -4.87
C GLN A 62 -4.09 -33.36 -5.33
N ARG A 63 -5.14 -32.86 -6.02
CA ARG A 63 -5.17 -31.53 -6.65
C ARG A 63 -4.83 -30.39 -5.71
N THR A 64 -5.37 -30.39 -4.49
CA THR A 64 -5.09 -29.32 -3.51
C THR A 64 -3.62 -29.29 -3.09
N MET A 65 -3.01 -30.45 -2.84
CA MET A 65 -1.58 -30.51 -2.50
C MET A 65 -0.72 -30.02 -3.68
N ARG A 66 -1.06 -30.44 -4.90
CA ARG A 66 -0.37 -30.00 -6.11
C ARG A 66 -0.50 -28.48 -6.35
N LEU A 67 -1.66 -27.91 -6.05
CA LEU A 67 -1.86 -26.45 -6.07
C LEU A 67 -0.97 -25.74 -5.04
N CYS A 68 -0.90 -26.24 -3.80
CA CYS A 68 -0.01 -25.67 -2.79
C CYS A 68 1.47 -25.73 -3.22
N LEU A 69 1.90 -26.86 -3.80
CA LEU A 69 3.26 -27.02 -4.31
C LEU A 69 3.54 -26.11 -5.50
N MET A 70 2.59 -25.99 -6.44
CA MET A 70 2.68 -25.05 -7.56
C MET A 70 2.85 -23.61 -7.04
N TYR A 71 1.98 -23.17 -6.12
CA TYR A 71 2.07 -21.85 -5.52
C TYR A 71 3.42 -21.64 -4.83
N ALA A 72 3.85 -22.59 -3.99
CA ALA A 72 5.11 -22.49 -3.27
C ALA A 72 6.33 -22.42 -4.20
N ILE A 73 6.38 -23.26 -5.25
CA ILE A 73 7.49 -23.24 -6.21
C ILE A 73 7.54 -21.91 -6.96
N ILE A 74 6.39 -21.43 -7.45
CA ILE A 74 6.31 -20.14 -8.15
C ILE A 74 6.73 -19.01 -7.22
N THR A 75 6.18 -18.91 -6.01
CA THR A 75 6.55 -17.85 -5.06
C THR A 75 8.03 -17.91 -4.66
N LEU A 76 8.60 -19.10 -4.43
CA LEU A 76 10.02 -19.23 -4.07
C LEU A 76 10.95 -18.87 -5.24
N LEU A 77 10.59 -19.24 -6.47
CA LEU A 77 11.35 -18.83 -7.66
C LEU A 77 11.28 -17.31 -7.87
N HIS A 78 10.10 -16.71 -7.70
CA HIS A 78 9.93 -15.25 -7.74
C HIS A 78 10.79 -14.55 -6.68
N MET A 79 10.82 -15.09 -5.45
CA MET A 79 11.66 -14.57 -4.37
C MET A 79 13.14 -14.55 -4.77
N VAL A 80 13.64 -15.59 -5.45
CA VAL A 80 15.02 -15.63 -5.94
C VAL A 80 15.28 -14.59 -7.04
N VAL A 81 14.35 -14.47 -8.00
CA VAL A 81 14.48 -13.54 -9.13
C VAL A 81 14.42 -12.07 -8.68
N SER A 82 13.52 -11.74 -7.74
CA SER A 82 13.34 -10.39 -7.21
C SER A 82 14.34 -10.01 -6.13
N PHE A 83 15.06 -10.98 -5.53
CA PHE A 83 15.98 -10.74 -4.42
C PHE A 83 17.06 -9.68 -4.71
N PRO A 84 17.77 -9.68 -5.86
CA PRO A 84 18.82 -8.69 -6.11
C PRO A 84 18.29 -7.26 -6.14
N LEU A 85 17.12 -7.05 -6.77
CA LEU A 85 16.50 -5.74 -6.83
C LEU A 85 15.95 -5.33 -5.46
N SER A 86 15.31 -6.26 -4.74
CA SER A 86 14.85 -6.04 -3.36
C SER A 86 15.99 -5.63 -2.42
N LEU A 87 17.16 -6.27 -2.54
CA LEU A 87 18.35 -5.93 -1.77
C LEU A 87 18.87 -4.54 -2.13
N TYR A 88 18.93 -4.24 -3.43
CA TYR A 88 19.38 -2.94 -3.89
C TYR A 88 18.44 -1.83 -3.41
N SER A 89 17.14 -1.89 -3.72
CA SER A 89 16.19 -0.83 -3.37
C SER A 89 15.94 -0.76 -1.86
N GLY A 90 15.65 -1.90 -1.23
CA GLY A 90 15.20 -1.93 0.16
C GLY A 90 16.32 -1.85 1.21
N HIS A 91 17.58 -2.03 0.83
CA HIS A 91 18.71 -1.94 1.76
C HIS A 91 19.79 -0.97 1.25
N LEU A 92 20.42 -1.25 0.11
CA LEU A 92 21.59 -0.48 -0.32
C LEU A 92 21.25 0.97 -0.66
N LEU A 93 20.14 1.20 -1.38
CA LEU A 93 19.67 2.52 -1.77
C LEU A 93 19.23 3.31 -0.54
N GLU A 94 18.41 2.72 0.33
CA GLU A 94 17.98 3.35 1.58
C GLU A 94 19.17 3.73 2.49
N HIS A 95 20.22 2.91 2.56
CA HIS A 95 21.43 3.24 3.32
C HIS A 95 22.26 4.34 2.66
N ARG A 96 22.39 4.32 1.32
CA ARG A 96 23.10 5.35 0.56
C ARG A 96 22.54 6.74 0.87
N TYR A 97 21.22 6.83 1.04
CA TYR A 97 20.50 8.06 1.36
C TYR A 97 20.20 8.22 2.86
N GLN A 98 20.79 7.42 3.75
CA GLN A 98 20.64 7.53 5.21
C GLN A 98 19.19 7.44 5.72
N LEU A 99 18.32 6.78 4.95
CA LEU A 99 16.91 6.58 5.28
C LEU A 99 16.68 5.30 6.10
N SER A 100 17.57 4.31 5.98
CA SER A 100 17.54 3.09 6.79
C SER A 100 18.64 3.08 7.84
N ARG A 101 18.31 2.55 9.02
CA ARG A 101 19.22 2.27 10.15
C ARG A 101 19.38 0.76 10.39
N GLN A 102 18.76 -0.07 9.55
CA GLN A 102 18.75 -1.52 9.74
C GLN A 102 20.11 -2.13 9.40
N THR A 103 20.63 -3.00 10.26
CA THR A 103 21.73 -3.87 9.84
C THR A 103 21.27 -4.78 8.70
N PHE A 104 22.21 -5.22 7.85
CA PHE A 104 21.91 -6.18 6.78
C PHE A 104 21.20 -7.44 7.30
N GLY A 105 21.62 -7.97 8.44
CA GLY A 105 20.97 -9.13 9.08
C GLY A 105 19.54 -8.83 9.54
N GLY A 106 19.29 -7.65 10.10
CA GLY A 106 17.94 -7.20 10.46
C GLY A 106 17.03 -7.04 9.23
N TRP A 107 17.56 -6.42 8.17
CA TRP A 107 16.85 -6.28 6.90
C TRP A 107 16.52 -7.65 6.29
N LEU A 108 17.49 -8.58 6.23
CA LEU A 108 17.31 -9.91 5.67
C LEU A 108 16.27 -10.72 6.46
N TRP A 109 16.27 -10.59 7.80
CA TRP A 109 15.27 -11.23 8.64
C TRP A 109 13.86 -10.68 8.38
N ARG A 110 13.70 -9.37 8.22
CA ARG A 110 12.41 -8.76 7.84
C ARG A 110 11.97 -9.20 6.45
N TYR A 111 12.89 -9.23 5.49
CA TYR A 111 12.64 -9.74 4.14
C TYR A 111 12.12 -11.19 4.19
N PHE A 112 12.78 -12.06 4.96
CA PHE A 112 12.35 -13.45 5.14
C PHE A 112 10.98 -13.55 5.82
N LYS A 113 10.75 -12.86 6.95
CA LYS A 113 9.45 -12.86 7.63
C LYS A 113 8.31 -12.43 6.70
N ARG A 114 8.51 -11.35 5.94
CA ARG A 114 7.52 -10.84 4.98
C ARG A 114 7.19 -11.91 3.95
N ASN A 115 8.20 -12.49 3.31
CA ASN A 115 8.01 -13.54 2.30
C ASN A 115 7.37 -14.81 2.88
N LEU A 116 7.68 -15.16 4.13
CA LEU A 116 7.03 -16.28 4.82
C LEU A 116 5.54 -16.01 5.05
N ILE A 117 5.17 -14.81 5.50
CA ILE A 117 3.76 -14.42 5.65
C ILE A 117 3.07 -14.46 4.28
N THR A 118 3.68 -13.90 3.23
CA THR A 118 3.16 -13.96 1.86
C THR A 118 2.94 -15.39 1.41
N LEU A 119 3.92 -16.28 1.62
CA LEU A 119 3.81 -17.69 1.24
C LEU A 119 2.67 -18.40 1.98
N LEU A 120 2.58 -18.24 3.30
CA LEU A 120 1.56 -18.91 4.12
C LEU A 120 0.15 -18.37 3.85
N MET A 121 -0.02 -17.05 3.89
CA MET A 121 -1.31 -16.40 3.62
C MET A 121 -1.72 -16.63 2.17
N GLY A 122 -0.80 -16.44 1.23
CA GLY A 122 -1.07 -16.65 -0.20
C GLY A 122 -1.47 -18.08 -0.51
N THR A 123 -0.81 -19.08 0.09
CA THR A 123 -1.23 -20.50 -0.05
C THR A 123 -2.66 -20.69 0.44
N LEU A 124 -3.00 -20.16 1.62
CA LEU A 124 -4.36 -20.25 2.17
C LEU A 124 -5.39 -19.61 1.21
N LEU A 125 -5.12 -18.39 0.74
CA LEU A 125 -6.01 -17.66 -0.15
C LEU A 125 -6.17 -18.35 -1.51
N THR A 126 -5.08 -18.85 -2.08
CA THR A 126 -5.10 -19.62 -3.33
C THR A 126 -5.91 -20.90 -3.18
N VAL A 127 -5.75 -21.64 -2.08
CA VAL A 127 -6.57 -22.82 -1.81
C VAL A 127 -8.04 -22.45 -1.71
N VAL A 128 -8.40 -21.42 -0.93
CA VAL A 128 -9.79 -20.97 -0.81
C VAL A 128 -10.37 -20.56 -2.17
N LEU A 129 -9.62 -19.80 -2.97
CA LEU A 129 -10.03 -19.36 -4.30
C LEU A 129 -10.29 -20.54 -5.23
N TYR A 130 -9.37 -21.50 -5.32
CA TYR A 130 -9.57 -22.69 -6.16
C TYR A 130 -10.70 -23.59 -5.66
N GLN A 131 -10.93 -23.66 -4.35
CA GLN A 131 -12.10 -24.37 -3.81
C GLN A 131 -13.42 -23.67 -4.19
N ILE A 132 -13.44 -22.34 -4.26
CA ILE A 132 -14.58 -21.61 -4.81
C ILE A 132 -14.76 -21.99 -6.28
N ILE A 133 -13.71 -21.84 -7.09
CA ILE A 133 -13.74 -22.17 -8.53
C ILE A 133 -14.26 -23.59 -8.79
N TRP A 134 -13.65 -24.59 -8.15
CA TRP A 134 -14.00 -25.99 -8.35
C TRP A 134 -15.41 -26.36 -7.89
N ARG A 135 -16.02 -25.61 -6.97
CA ARG A 135 -17.33 -25.95 -6.41
C ARG A 135 -18.49 -25.12 -6.92
N THR A 136 -18.25 -23.88 -7.34
CA THR A 136 -19.33 -22.96 -7.73
C THR A 136 -19.46 -22.78 -9.23
N GLY A 137 -18.58 -23.40 -10.02
CA GLY A 137 -18.69 -23.43 -11.48
C GLY A 137 -18.67 -22.02 -12.10
N PRO A 138 -19.50 -21.72 -13.11
CA PRO A 138 -19.52 -20.42 -13.80
C PRO A 138 -19.80 -19.20 -12.89
N LEU A 139 -20.34 -19.40 -11.69
CA LEU A 139 -20.60 -18.32 -10.72
C LEU A 139 -19.40 -18.03 -9.82
N TRP A 140 -18.26 -18.70 -10.01
CA TRP A 140 -17.11 -18.56 -9.12
C TRP A 140 -16.60 -17.13 -9.00
N TRP A 141 -16.61 -16.34 -10.07
CA TRP A 141 -16.09 -14.97 -10.06
C TRP A 141 -16.92 -14.07 -9.12
N LEU A 142 -18.23 -14.30 -9.05
CA LEU A 142 -19.13 -13.56 -8.16
C LEU A 142 -18.92 -13.97 -6.70
N VAL A 143 -18.79 -15.28 -6.44
CA VAL A 143 -18.52 -15.81 -5.09
C VAL A 143 -17.14 -15.39 -4.61
N ALA A 144 -16.13 -15.42 -5.49
CA ALA A 144 -14.77 -14.98 -5.20
C ALA A 144 -14.71 -13.47 -4.93
N ALA A 145 -15.43 -12.64 -5.71
CA ALA A 145 -15.53 -11.21 -5.46
C ALA A 145 -16.17 -10.92 -4.09
N ALA A 146 -17.26 -11.61 -3.74
CA ALA A 146 -17.90 -11.46 -2.43
C ALA A 146 -16.98 -11.92 -1.28
N ALA A 147 -16.30 -13.05 -1.44
CA ALA A 147 -15.35 -13.57 -0.46
C ALA A 147 -14.14 -12.63 -0.28
N TYR A 148 -13.58 -12.13 -1.39
CA TYR A 148 -12.49 -11.16 -1.39
C TYR A 148 -12.91 -9.85 -0.73
N PHE A 149 -14.12 -9.36 -1.02
CA PHE A 149 -14.66 -8.15 -0.40
C PHE A 149 -14.78 -8.30 1.12
N GLY A 150 -15.39 -9.40 1.60
CA GLY A 150 -15.49 -9.70 3.02
C GLY A 150 -14.12 -9.84 3.69
N LEU A 151 -13.20 -10.56 3.05
CA LEU A 151 -11.83 -10.72 3.52
C LEU A 151 -11.08 -9.38 3.56
N SER A 152 -11.26 -8.50 2.58
CA SER A 152 -10.58 -7.19 2.55
C SER A 152 -11.03 -6.29 3.70
N ILE A 153 -12.32 -6.32 4.07
CA ILE A 153 -12.82 -5.61 5.25
C ILE A 153 -12.21 -6.21 6.52
N LEU A 154 -12.21 -7.54 6.63
CA LEU A 154 -11.64 -8.25 7.77
C LEU A 154 -10.15 -7.95 7.94
N LEU A 155 -9.36 -8.05 6.87
CA LEU A 155 -7.93 -7.75 6.91
C LEU A 155 -7.67 -6.26 7.11
N GLY A 156 -8.48 -5.36 6.57
CA GLY A 156 -8.36 -3.92 6.87
C GLY A 156 -8.51 -3.60 8.36
N GLN A 157 -9.30 -4.41 9.08
CA GLN A 157 -9.44 -4.31 10.54
C GLN A 157 -8.30 -4.98 11.30
N LEU A 158 -7.95 -6.19 10.88
CA LEU A 158 -7.04 -7.05 11.63
C LEU A 158 -5.56 -6.76 11.32
N ALA A 159 -5.22 -6.31 10.12
CA ALA A 159 -3.83 -6.13 9.70
C ALA A 159 -3.05 -5.15 10.60
N PRO A 160 -3.58 -3.97 10.99
CA PRO A 160 -2.86 -3.10 11.91
C PRO A 160 -2.61 -3.70 13.30
N VAL A 161 -3.46 -4.64 13.73
CA VAL A 161 -3.38 -5.26 15.06
C VAL A 161 -2.59 -6.56 15.05
N LEU A 162 -2.63 -7.32 13.95
CA LEU A 162 -1.99 -8.64 13.84
C LEU A 162 -0.67 -8.59 13.08
N LEU A 163 -0.58 -7.78 12.02
CA LEU A 163 0.59 -7.76 11.14
C LEU A 163 1.61 -6.70 11.55
N LEU A 164 1.18 -5.46 11.85
CA LEU A 164 2.13 -4.41 12.25
C LEU A 164 3.00 -4.79 13.46
N PRO A 165 2.46 -5.40 14.54
CA PRO A 165 3.27 -5.80 15.69
C PRO A 165 4.33 -6.88 15.41
N LEU A 166 4.25 -7.58 14.26
CA LEU A 166 5.29 -8.54 13.85
C LEU A 166 6.58 -7.85 13.39
N PHE A 167 6.47 -6.57 13.01
CA PHE A 167 7.54 -5.75 12.46
C PHE A 167 7.95 -4.59 13.38
N TYR A 168 7.00 -4.02 14.12
CA TYR A 168 7.25 -2.86 14.97
C TYR A 168 6.77 -3.08 16.40
N LYS A 169 7.52 -2.54 17.36
CA LYS A 169 7.03 -2.41 18.73
C LYS A 169 5.98 -1.29 18.75
N ILE A 170 4.80 -1.59 19.28
CA ILE A 170 3.70 -0.64 19.42
C ILE A 170 3.32 -0.58 20.89
N GLU A 171 3.41 0.61 21.48
CA GLU A 171 3.11 0.86 22.89
C GLU A 171 2.09 1.99 23.02
N ARG A 172 1.26 1.93 24.07
CA ARG A 172 0.29 3.01 24.35
C ARG A 172 1.04 4.26 24.79
N CYS A 173 0.64 5.41 24.24
CA CYS A 173 1.17 6.71 24.62
C CYS A 173 0.23 7.37 25.64
N ASP A 174 0.64 7.39 26.91
CA ASP A 174 -0.15 7.94 28.02
C ASP A 174 0.15 9.42 28.29
N ASP A 175 0.31 10.23 27.22
CA ASP A 175 0.39 11.69 27.31
C ASP A 175 -1.02 12.29 27.37
N ALA A 176 -1.43 12.71 28.58
CA ALA A 176 -2.74 13.32 28.81
C ALA A 176 -2.96 14.62 28.02
N ALA A 177 -1.91 15.42 27.80
CA ALA A 177 -2.03 16.67 27.07
C ALA A 177 -2.26 16.40 25.57
N MET A 178 -1.56 15.42 25.00
CA MET A 178 -1.78 14.98 23.62
C MET A 178 -3.18 14.41 23.42
N GLN A 179 -3.64 13.57 24.35
CA GLN A 179 -4.98 13.00 24.31
C GLN A 179 -6.07 14.08 24.36
N ASP A 180 -5.91 15.11 25.19
CA ASP A 180 -6.84 16.25 25.24
C ASP A 180 -6.86 17.05 23.92
N ARG A 181 -5.69 17.36 23.34
CA ARG A 181 -5.61 18.04 22.03
C ARG A 181 -6.28 17.24 20.92
N PHE A 182 -6.00 15.96 20.82
CA PHE A 182 -6.64 15.08 19.83
C PHE A 182 -8.13 14.93 20.08
N GLY A 183 -8.55 14.85 21.34
CA GLY A 183 -9.97 14.85 21.72
C GLY A 183 -10.70 16.09 21.23
N LYS A 184 -10.10 17.28 21.38
CA LYS A 184 -10.64 18.54 20.85
C LYS A 184 -10.74 18.55 19.33
N LEU A 185 -9.71 18.08 18.63
CA LEU A 185 -9.70 18.00 17.17
C LEU A 185 -10.77 17.03 16.65
N ALA A 186 -10.95 15.89 17.33
CA ALA A 186 -11.96 14.88 17.00
C ALA A 186 -13.39 15.28 17.42
N GLN A 187 -13.57 16.27 18.28
CA GLN A 187 -14.88 16.67 18.80
C GLN A 187 -15.84 17.06 17.65
N GLY A 188 -17.06 16.52 17.70
CA GLY A 188 -18.11 16.81 16.70
C GLY A 188 -17.96 16.06 15.37
N THR A 189 -16.91 15.26 15.19
CA THR A 189 -16.66 14.53 13.94
C THR A 189 -17.26 13.12 13.89
N GLY A 190 -17.68 12.60 15.05
CA GLY A 190 -18.08 11.20 15.22
C GLY A 190 -16.89 10.23 15.35
N LEU A 191 -15.66 10.73 15.31
CA LEU A 191 -14.46 9.94 15.57
C LEU A 191 -14.39 9.58 17.07
N SER A 192 -14.38 8.29 17.36
CA SER A 192 -14.03 7.77 18.69
C SER A 192 -12.60 7.23 18.63
N LEU A 193 -11.76 7.64 19.57
CA LEU A 193 -10.39 7.15 19.72
C LEU A 193 -10.33 6.22 20.93
N GLU A 194 -9.85 4.99 20.72
CA GLU A 194 -9.55 4.05 21.80
C GLU A 194 -8.24 4.44 22.51
N GLY A 195 -7.29 5.00 21.77
CA GLY A 195 -6.03 5.49 22.32
C GLY A 195 -5.06 6.01 21.27
N VAL A 196 -3.98 6.59 21.75
CA VAL A 196 -2.81 7.00 20.97
C VAL A 196 -1.68 6.03 21.25
N TYR A 197 -0.97 5.62 20.21
CA TYR A 197 0.07 4.60 20.26
C TYR A 197 1.35 5.10 19.60
N ARG A 198 2.48 4.82 20.23
CA ARG A 198 3.82 5.07 19.71
C ARG A 198 4.34 3.82 19.02
N MET A 199 4.77 3.96 17.78
CA MET A 199 5.39 2.90 16.98
C MET A 199 6.90 3.15 16.87
N SER A 200 7.72 2.20 17.30
CA SER A 200 9.19 2.29 17.26
C SER A 200 9.71 2.14 15.82
N MET A 201 9.73 3.23 15.05
CA MET A 201 10.25 3.27 13.69
C MET A 201 11.73 3.63 13.64
N SER A 202 12.21 4.42 14.61
CA SER A 202 13.54 5.00 14.64
C SER A 202 14.68 3.97 14.75
N ASP A 203 14.37 2.76 15.22
CA ASP A 203 15.29 1.62 15.23
C ASP A 203 15.64 1.14 13.80
N GLU A 204 14.76 1.43 12.84
CA GLU A 204 14.82 0.86 11.49
C GLU A 204 14.93 1.91 10.39
N THR A 205 14.31 3.07 10.56
CA THR A 205 14.23 4.11 9.54
C THR A 205 14.25 5.51 10.14
N ALA A 206 14.78 6.47 9.38
CA ALA A 206 14.69 7.89 9.69
C ALA A 206 13.35 8.52 9.21
N LYS A 207 12.58 7.80 8.39
CA LYS A 207 11.31 8.28 7.82
C LYS A 207 10.26 8.50 8.91
N ALA A 208 9.41 9.49 8.72
CA ALA A 208 8.31 9.82 9.63
C ALA A 208 6.96 9.40 9.03
N ASN A 209 6.09 8.85 9.88
CA ASN A 209 4.75 8.43 9.47
C ASN A 209 3.74 8.49 10.64
N ALA A 210 2.47 8.65 10.29
CA ALA A 210 1.32 8.58 11.18
C ALA A 210 0.20 7.84 10.45
N MET A 211 -0.69 7.20 11.19
CA MET A 211 -1.90 6.61 10.61
C MET A 211 -3.03 6.48 11.62
N LEU A 212 -4.26 6.58 11.14
CA LEU A 212 -5.44 6.16 11.87
C LEU A 212 -5.83 4.72 11.49
N ALA A 213 -5.75 3.79 12.44
CA ALA A 213 -6.04 2.37 12.22
C ALA A 213 -7.32 1.92 12.95
N GLY A 214 -7.98 0.88 12.43
CA GLY A 214 -9.17 0.27 13.04
C GLY A 214 -10.51 0.84 12.56
N LEU A 215 -11.61 0.29 13.07
CA LEU A 215 -12.97 0.65 12.67
C LEU A 215 -13.89 0.95 13.86
N GLY A 216 -14.79 1.91 13.68
CA GLY A 216 -15.73 2.32 14.72
C GLY A 216 -15.03 2.76 16.00
N ALA A 217 -15.44 2.19 17.14
CA ALA A 217 -14.93 2.51 18.46
C ALA A 217 -13.53 1.96 18.77
N THR A 218 -12.98 1.08 17.92
CA THR A 218 -11.63 0.50 18.14
C THR A 218 -10.55 1.27 17.40
N ARG A 219 -10.82 2.52 17.01
CA ARG A 219 -9.87 3.31 16.23
C ARG A 219 -8.72 3.81 17.08
N ARG A 220 -7.52 3.69 16.53
CA ARG A 220 -6.26 3.99 17.20
C ARG A 220 -5.46 4.96 16.36
N VAL A 221 -4.87 5.96 17.01
CA VAL A 221 -3.87 6.82 16.37
C VAL A 221 -2.52 6.17 16.58
N ILE A 222 -1.83 5.80 15.51
CA ILE A 222 -0.49 5.22 15.57
C ILE A 222 0.49 6.24 15.01
N LEU A 223 1.42 6.71 15.84
CA LEU A 223 2.41 7.72 15.50
C LEU A 223 3.81 7.10 15.58
N GLY A 224 4.61 7.28 14.52
CA GLY A 224 6.02 6.92 14.57
C GLY A 224 6.76 7.76 15.61
N ASP A 225 7.68 7.13 16.35
CA ASP A 225 8.60 7.84 17.24
C ASP A 225 9.42 8.92 16.52
N THR A 226 9.82 8.69 15.28
CA THR A 226 10.48 9.69 14.41
C THR A 226 9.64 10.94 14.18
N LEU A 227 8.31 10.80 14.14
CA LEU A 227 7.38 11.93 14.05
C LEU A 227 7.19 12.58 15.42
N LEU A 228 6.95 11.79 16.46
CA LEU A 228 6.73 12.29 17.82
C LEU A 228 7.92 13.08 18.36
N ASP A 229 9.14 12.64 18.05
CA ASP A 229 10.36 13.24 18.59
C ASP A 229 10.90 14.38 17.69
N GLY A 230 10.44 14.48 16.44
CA GLY A 230 10.94 15.44 15.44
C GLY A 230 10.00 16.63 15.14
N PHE A 231 8.76 16.57 15.61
CA PHE A 231 7.71 17.53 15.29
C PHE A 231 7.22 18.25 16.55
N GLU A 232 6.87 19.52 16.37
CA GLU A 232 6.25 20.34 17.42
C GLU A 232 4.79 19.91 17.63
N ALA A 233 4.23 20.21 18.80
CA ALA A 233 2.88 19.79 19.16
C ALA A 233 1.81 20.25 18.15
N ASN A 234 1.90 21.47 17.64
CA ASN A 234 0.96 22.01 16.65
C ASN A 234 1.14 21.37 15.26
N GLU A 235 2.36 20.99 14.89
CA GLU A 235 2.61 20.24 13.64
C GLU A 235 1.98 18.84 13.71
N ILE A 236 2.10 18.16 14.86
CA ILE A 236 1.45 16.87 15.10
C ILE A 236 -0.07 17.02 15.08
N ASP A 237 -0.61 18.08 15.68
CA ASP A 237 -2.04 18.39 15.68
C ASP A 237 -2.58 18.59 14.26
N VAL A 238 -1.83 19.23 13.36
CA VAL A 238 -2.19 19.37 11.94
C VAL A 238 -2.19 18.02 11.21
N ILE A 239 -1.16 17.19 11.42
CA ILE A 239 -1.10 15.84 10.83
C ILE A 239 -2.27 15.00 11.34
N PHE A 240 -2.60 15.08 12.63
CA PHE A 240 -3.77 14.39 13.16
C PHE A 240 -5.08 14.94 12.58
N ALA A 241 -5.22 16.26 12.41
CA ALA A 241 -6.40 16.85 11.78
C ALA A 241 -6.58 16.37 10.33
N HIS A 242 -5.49 16.16 9.59
CA HIS A 242 -5.53 15.52 8.27
C HIS A 242 -6.12 14.10 8.32
N GLU A 243 -5.66 13.26 9.26
CA GLU A 243 -6.22 11.91 9.47
C GLU A 243 -7.71 11.96 9.87
N VAL A 244 -8.12 12.94 10.67
CA VAL A 244 -9.53 13.20 10.98
C VAL A 244 -10.31 13.58 9.72
N GLY A 245 -9.72 14.35 8.81
CA GLY A 245 -10.32 14.70 7.52
C GLY A 245 -10.69 13.46 6.70
N HIS A 246 -9.83 12.44 6.66
CA HIS A 246 -10.15 11.16 6.02
C HIS A 246 -11.36 10.48 6.64
N HIS A 247 -11.53 10.58 7.96
CA HIS A 247 -12.70 10.06 8.63
C HIS A 247 -13.97 10.83 8.27
N VAL A 248 -13.93 12.16 8.36
CA VAL A 248 -15.08 13.04 8.12
C VAL A 248 -15.62 12.84 6.71
N HIS A 249 -14.74 12.74 5.72
CA HIS A 249 -15.12 12.50 4.33
C HIS A 249 -15.37 11.03 3.99
N ARG A 250 -15.32 10.12 4.98
CA ARG A 250 -15.58 8.68 4.86
C ARG A 250 -14.78 7.99 3.76
N HIS A 251 -13.50 8.35 3.60
CA HIS A 251 -12.65 7.84 2.52
C HIS A 251 -12.54 6.31 2.56
N VAL A 252 -12.34 5.71 3.73
CA VAL A 252 -12.29 4.24 3.89
C VAL A 252 -13.58 3.58 3.37
N THR A 253 -14.75 4.14 3.68
CA THR A 253 -16.04 3.58 3.19
C THR A 253 -16.17 3.71 1.67
N LYS A 254 -15.75 4.84 1.10
CA LYS A 254 -15.73 5.04 -0.36
C LYS A 254 -14.77 4.05 -1.03
N LEU A 255 -13.58 3.85 -0.47
CA LEU A 255 -12.61 2.87 -0.95
C LEU A 255 -13.12 1.44 -0.85
N ILE A 256 -13.84 1.09 0.21
CA ILE A 256 -14.50 -0.23 0.34
C ILE A 256 -15.53 -0.41 -0.81
N ALA A 257 -16.40 0.57 -1.05
CA ALA A 257 -17.40 0.48 -2.10
C ALA A 257 -16.78 0.39 -3.51
N ILE A 258 -15.71 1.15 -3.76
CA ILE A 258 -14.98 1.14 -5.03
C ILE A 258 -14.20 -0.16 -5.19
N GLY A 259 -13.60 -0.68 -4.12
CA GLY A 259 -12.92 -1.97 -4.08
C GLY A 259 -13.86 -3.13 -4.43
N LEU A 260 -15.13 -3.08 -4.03
CA LEU A 260 -16.14 -4.05 -4.47
C LEU A 260 -16.30 -4.04 -5.99
N ALA A 261 -16.47 -2.85 -6.59
CA ALA A 261 -16.60 -2.72 -8.04
C ALA A 261 -15.36 -3.24 -8.79
N TYR A 262 -14.16 -2.92 -8.30
CA TYR A 262 -12.92 -3.44 -8.88
C TYR A 262 -12.77 -4.95 -8.73
N SER A 263 -13.16 -5.52 -7.58
CA SER A 263 -13.09 -6.97 -7.37
C SER A 263 -14.04 -7.72 -8.32
N LEU A 264 -15.27 -7.21 -8.52
CA LEU A 264 -16.22 -7.78 -9.47
C LEU A 264 -15.68 -7.74 -10.89
N ALA A 265 -15.17 -6.57 -11.32
CA ALA A 265 -14.59 -6.41 -12.65
C ALA A 265 -13.36 -7.30 -12.85
N GLY A 266 -12.45 -7.33 -11.87
CA GLY A 266 -11.21 -8.10 -11.93
C GLY A 266 -11.45 -9.61 -12.00
N PHE A 267 -12.31 -10.15 -11.13
CA PHE A 267 -12.66 -11.57 -11.17
C PHE A 267 -13.45 -11.95 -12.44
N PHE A 268 -14.32 -11.06 -12.93
CA PHE A 268 -14.99 -11.28 -14.21
C PHE A 268 -14.00 -11.35 -15.37
N VAL A 269 -13.02 -10.43 -15.43
CA VAL A 269 -11.96 -10.47 -16.46
C VAL A 269 -11.13 -11.76 -16.33
N CYS A 270 -10.79 -12.18 -15.11
CA CYS A 270 -10.09 -13.45 -14.87
C CYS A 270 -10.87 -14.64 -15.40
N ASP A 271 -12.18 -14.69 -15.16
CA ASP A 271 -13.06 -15.74 -15.67
C ASP A 271 -13.02 -15.84 -17.19
N GLN A 272 -13.23 -14.71 -17.88
CA GLN A 272 -13.24 -14.70 -19.35
C GLN A 272 -11.91 -15.14 -19.95
N LEU A 273 -10.78 -14.71 -19.37
CA LEU A 273 -9.45 -15.02 -19.88
C LEU A 273 -9.03 -16.47 -19.56
N ILE A 274 -9.30 -16.96 -18.37
CA ILE A 274 -9.01 -18.36 -18.00
C ILE A 274 -9.86 -19.31 -18.83
N HIS A 275 -11.16 -19.04 -18.97
CA HIS A 275 -12.05 -19.85 -19.79
C HIS A 275 -11.52 -19.95 -21.23
N SER A 276 -11.14 -18.82 -21.82
CA SER A 276 -10.58 -18.77 -23.18
C SER A 276 -9.25 -19.52 -23.31
N TRP A 277 -8.36 -19.39 -22.33
CA TRP A 277 -7.04 -20.03 -22.36
C TRP A 277 -7.10 -21.55 -22.17
N VAL A 278 -7.99 -22.03 -21.30
CA VAL A 278 -8.18 -23.47 -21.09
C VAL A 278 -8.71 -24.14 -22.36
N LEU A 279 -9.64 -23.51 -23.07
CA LEU A 279 -10.16 -24.02 -24.35
C LEU A 279 -9.11 -24.09 -25.47
N GLN A 280 -7.99 -23.39 -25.35
CA GLN A 280 -6.87 -23.52 -26.31
C GLN A 280 -6.02 -24.78 -26.06
N HIS A 281 -6.12 -25.36 -24.86
CA HIS A 281 -5.29 -26.48 -24.42
C HIS A 281 -6.12 -27.74 -24.09
N SER A 282 -7.45 -27.65 -24.14
CA SER A 282 -8.39 -28.74 -23.88
C SER A 282 -9.66 -28.56 -24.71
N ASP A 283 -10.24 -29.68 -25.17
CA ASP A 283 -11.47 -29.68 -25.98
C ASP A 283 -12.72 -29.28 -25.19
N THR A 284 -12.65 -29.28 -23.84
CA THR A 284 -13.77 -28.94 -22.97
C THR A 284 -13.31 -28.06 -21.82
N MET A 285 -14.22 -27.22 -21.31
CA MET A 285 -13.98 -26.40 -20.13
C MET A 285 -14.92 -26.85 -19.01
N SER A 286 -14.34 -27.41 -17.95
CA SER A 286 -15.03 -27.73 -16.70
C SER A 286 -14.34 -27.00 -15.56
N TYR A 287 -15.04 -26.07 -14.91
CA TYR A 287 -14.52 -25.38 -13.72
C TYR A 287 -14.26 -26.35 -12.57
N ALA A 288 -15.04 -27.42 -12.43
CA ALA A 288 -14.83 -28.46 -11.41
C ALA A 288 -13.50 -29.22 -11.62
N ASP A 289 -12.99 -29.21 -12.84
CA ASP A 289 -11.74 -29.85 -13.25
C ASP A 289 -10.68 -28.84 -13.68
N LEU A 290 -10.84 -27.56 -13.31
CA LEU A 290 -9.90 -26.51 -13.68
C LEU A 290 -8.48 -26.92 -13.23
N PRO A 291 -7.53 -27.05 -14.16
CA PRO A 291 -6.18 -27.52 -13.83
C PRO A 291 -5.41 -26.55 -12.94
N VAL A 292 -4.53 -27.05 -12.10
CA VAL A 292 -3.74 -26.22 -11.17
C VAL A 292 -2.70 -25.35 -11.89
N TYR A 293 -2.28 -25.74 -13.11
CA TYR A 293 -1.39 -24.95 -13.95
C TYR A 293 -1.99 -23.59 -14.38
N THR A 294 -3.29 -23.36 -14.15
CA THR A 294 -3.93 -22.07 -14.43
C THR A 294 -3.52 -20.97 -13.43
N LEU A 295 -2.89 -21.34 -12.31
CA LEU A 295 -2.58 -20.42 -11.21
C LEU A 295 -1.65 -19.26 -11.61
N PRO A 296 -0.52 -19.49 -12.32
CA PRO A 296 0.33 -18.38 -12.74
C PRO A 296 -0.39 -17.44 -13.71
N LEU A 297 -1.24 -17.96 -14.60
CA LEU A 297 -2.01 -17.14 -15.51
C LEU A 297 -3.05 -16.29 -14.78
N LEU A 298 -3.78 -16.88 -13.83
CA LEU A 298 -4.71 -16.15 -12.97
C LEU A 298 -3.99 -15.01 -12.23
N THR A 299 -2.78 -15.28 -11.73
CA THR A 299 -1.93 -14.29 -11.08
C THR A 299 -1.49 -13.19 -12.05
N LEU A 300 -1.01 -13.55 -13.26
CA LEU A 300 -0.62 -12.61 -14.31
C LEU A 300 -1.76 -11.68 -14.71
N VAL A 301 -2.94 -12.23 -14.98
CA VAL A 301 -4.13 -11.46 -15.36
C VAL A 301 -4.53 -10.50 -14.24
N THR A 302 -4.51 -10.97 -13.00
CA THR A 302 -4.81 -10.15 -11.83
C THR A 302 -3.81 -9.00 -11.68
N THR A 303 -2.51 -9.29 -11.83
CA THR A 303 -1.44 -8.28 -11.80
C THR A 303 -1.63 -7.22 -12.88
N ILE A 304 -1.85 -7.62 -14.13
CA ILE A 304 -2.08 -6.68 -15.24
C ILE A 304 -3.33 -5.84 -14.98
N PHE A 305 -4.41 -6.46 -14.52
CA PHE A 305 -5.65 -5.74 -14.20
C PHE A 305 -5.41 -4.65 -13.16
N PHE A 306 -4.76 -4.97 -12.04
CA PHE A 306 -4.49 -3.98 -11.00
C PHE A 306 -3.51 -2.88 -11.46
N MET A 307 -2.51 -3.21 -12.27
CA MET A 307 -1.62 -2.20 -12.88
C MET A 307 -2.39 -1.22 -13.79
N LEU A 308 -3.42 -1.68 -14.50
CA LEU A 308 -4.24 -0.81 -15.36
C LEU A 308 -5.21 0.06 -14.55
N VAL A 309 -5.69 -0.43 -13.40
CA VAL A 309 -6.60 0.30 -12.51
C VAL A 309 -5.85 1.28 -11.60
N GLU A 310 -4.57 1.03 -11.30
CA GLU A 310 -3.72 1.81 -10.40
C GLU A 310 -3.75 3.33 -10.67
N PRO A 311 -3.63 3.86 -11.90
CA PRO A 311 -3.68 5.31 -12.14
C PRO A 311 -5.02 5.94 -11.71
N VAL A 312 -6.13 5.22 -11.86
CA VAL A 312 -7.46 5.68 -11.44
C VAL A 312 -7.55 5.71 -9.92
N GLN A 313 -7.05 4.66 -9.25
CA GLN A 313 -6.96 4.61 -7.79
C GLN A 313 -6.08 5.74 -7.24
N ASN A 314 -4.93 5.99 -7.86
CA ASN A 314 -4.02 7.06 -7.49
C ASN A 314 -4.66 8.43 -7.68
N ALA A 315 -5.39 8.67 -8.77
CA ALA A 315 -6.14 9.91 -8.97
C ALA A 315 -7.21 10.15 -7.89
N LEU A 316 -7.93 9.10 -7.50
CA LEU A 316 -8.92 9.16 -6.42
C LEU A 316 -8.26 9.43 -5.07
N SER A 317 -7.15 8.73 -4.77
CA SER A 317 -6.36 8.94 -3.56
C SER A 317 -5.92 10.39 -3.45
N ARG A 318 -5.32 10.96 -4.51
CA ARG A 318 -4.93 12.38 -4.55
C ARG A 318 -6.10 13.34 -4.35
N HIS A 319 -7.31 12.97 -4.75
CA HIS A 319 -8.51 13.76 -4.46
C HIS A 319 -8.89 13.72 -2.97
N PHE A 320 -8.82 12.54 -2.35
CA PHE A 320 -9.04 12.35 -0.91
C PHE A 320 -7.99 13.07 -0.06
N GLU A 321 -6.72 13.05 -0.47
CA GLU A 321 -5.65 13.82 0.17
C GLU A 321 -5.97 15.32 0.21
N ARG A 322 -6.40 15.90 -0.92
CA ARG A 322 -6.78 17.33 -0.97
C ARG A 322 -7.96 17.65 -0.06
N GLN A 323 -8.93 16.74 0.06
CA GLN A 323 -10.07 16.90 0.98
C GLN A 323 -9.59 16.90 2.44
N ALA A 324 -8.72 15.96 2.80
CA ALA A 324 -8.16 15.87 4.14
C ALA A 324 -7.25 17.05 4.49
N ASP A 325 -6.43 17.53 3.56
CA ASP A 325 -5.62 18.72 3.76
C ASP A 325 -6.45 19.98 3.95
N THR A 326 -7.50 20.14 3.13
CA THR A 326 -8.43 21.28 3.27
C THR A 326 -9.09 21.25 4.64
N TYR A 327 -9.57 20.07 5.06
CA TYR A 327 -10.14 19.87 6.39
C TYR A 327 -9.13 20.18 7.51
N ALA A 328 -7.87 19.76 7.38
CA ALA A 328 -6.84 20.04 8.37
C ALA A 328 -6.59 21.53 8.55
N LEU A 329 -6.50 22.28 7.44
CA LEU A 329 -6.35 23.74 7.43
C LEU A 329 -7.55 24.44 8.06
N GLU A 330 -8.78 24.04 7.67
CA GLU A 330 -10.02 24.58 8.23
C GLU A 330 -10.21 24.22 9.71
N ARG A 331 -9.74 23.05 10.16
CA ARG A 331 -9.95 22.60 11.53
C ARG A 331 -8.95 23.23 12.50
N THR A 332 -7.73 23.47 12.05
CA THR A 332 -6.64 23.97 12.90
C THR A 332 -6.42 25.47 12.79
N HIS A 333 -6.72 26.08 11.63
CA HIS A 333 -6.37 27.46 11.29
C HIS A 333 -4.87 27.78 11.50
N ASP A 334 -3.98 26.77 11.50
CA ASP A 334 -2.53 26.93 11.73
C ASP A 334 -1.75 26.63 10.45
N VAL A 335 -1.80 27.58 9.50
CA VAL A 335 -1.07 27.50 8.23
C VAL A 335 0.45 27.39 8.44
N PRO A 336 1.08 28.15 9.37
CA PRO A 336 2.50 27.98 9.67
C PRO A 336 2.88 26.57 10.11
N ALA A 337 2.11 25.96 11.03
CA ALA A 337 2.35 24.57 11.46
C ALA A 337 2.17 23.58 10.31
N TYR A 338 1.13 23.74 9.49
CA TYR A 338 0.93 22.91 8.30
C TYR A 338 2.14 22.98 7.38
N ARG A 339 2.58 24.20 7.01
CA ARG A 339 3.73 24.37 6.12
C ARG A 339 4.99 23.76 6.72
N SER A 340 5.22 23.96 8.02
CA SER A 340 6.39 23.41 8.71
C SER A 340 6.37 21.88 8.73
N ALA A 341 5.23 21.27 9.09
CA ALA A 341 5.04 19.83 9.12
C ALA A 341 5.34 19.19 7.75
N PHE A 342 4.76 19.72 6.66
CA PHE A 342 4.95 19.15 5.33
C PHE A 342 6.38 19.35 4.78
N LYS A 343 7.06 20.44 5.14
CA LYS A 343 8.49 20.61 4.82
C LYS A 343 9.36 19.62 5.59
N LYS A 344 9.09 19.41 6.89
CA LYS A 344 9.78 18.38 7.70
C LYS A 344 9.56 16.98 7.13
N LEU A 345 8.34 16.64 6.75
CA LEU A 345 8.02 15.37 6.09
C LEU A 345 8.79 15.21 4.77
N ALA A 346 8.83 16.26 3.94
CA ALA A 346 9.57 16.23 2.68
C ALA A 346 11.07 15.97 2.90
N ARG A 347 11.66 16.65 3.90
CA ARG A 347 13.08 16.46 4.26
C ARG A 347 13.35 15.07 4.81
N LEU A 348 12.60 14.63 5.81
CA LEU A 348 12.83 13.34 6.49
C LEU A 348 12.63 12.14 5.57
N ASN A 349 11.68 12.25 4.63
CA ASN A 349 11.38 11.18 3.68
C ASN A 349 12.13 11.33 2.35
N LYS A 350 12.94 12.38 2.18
CA LYS A 350 13.61 12.77 0.93
C LYS A 350 12.66 12.79 -0.26
N ALA A 351 11.46 13.35 -0.07
CA ALA A 351 10.46 13.44 -1.12
C ALA A 351 10.84 14.52 -2.15
N ASP A 352 10.73 14.21 -3.44
CA ASP A 352 10.84 15.22 -4.50
C ASP A 352 9.62 16.17 -4.42
N PRO A 353 9.82 17.49 -4.18
CA PRO A 353 8.69 18.40 -3.97
C PRO A 353 7.83 18.65 -5.21
N ASP A 354 8.40 18.52 -6.42
CA ASP A 354 7.72 18.74 -7.71
C ASP A 354 8.10 17.67 -8.77
N PRO A 355 7.65 16.41 -8.58
CA PRO A 355 7.93 15.32 -9.50
C PRO A 355 7.27 15.52 -10.86
N HIS A 356 7.73 14.79 -11.88
CA HIS A 356 7.19 14.93 -13.23
C HIS A 356 5.69 14.55 -13.27
N PRO A 357 4.79 15.32 -13.95
CA PRO A 357 3.35 15.07 -13.92
C PRO A 357 2.91 13.67 -14.33
N TRP A 358 3.58 13.05 -15.30
CA TRP A 358 3.31 11.66 -15.69
C TRP A 358 3.66 10.64 -14.61
N GLU A 359 4.73 10.88 -13.86
CA GLU A 359 5.10 10.04 -12.71
C GLU A 359 4.02 10.14 -11.63
N VAL A 360 3.59 11.38 -11.31
CA VAL A 360 2.51 11.64 -10.36
C VAL A 360 1.21 10.98 -10.81
N PHE A 361 0.83 11.13 -12.08
CA PHE A 361 -0.41 10.58 -12.61
C PHE A 361 -0.46 9.06 -12.49
N LEU A 362 0.61 8.38 -12.92
CA LEU A 362 0.67 6.92 -12.99
C LEU A 362 0.87 6.28 -11.61
N PHE A 363 1.75 6.83 -10.76
CA PHE A 363 2.29 6.08 -9.63
C PHE A 363 2.07 6.72 -8.25
N HIS A 364 1.84 8.03 -8.15
CA HIS A 364 1.76 8.68 -6.84
C HIS A 364 0.34 8.69 -6.30
N SER A 365 0.14 8.08 -5.14
CA SER A 365 -1.12 8.12 -4.40
C SER A 365 -1.38 9.46 -3.70
N HIS A 366 -0.34 10.28 -3.52
CA HIS A 366 -0.41 11.59 -2.87
C HIS A 366 -0.10 12.74 -3.83
N PRO A 367 -0.67 13.94 -3.65
CA PRO A 367 -0.26 15.12 -4.38
C PRO A 367 1.20 15.50 -4.02
N PRO A 368 1.95 16.10 -4.96
CA PRO A 368 3.28 16.64 -4.68
C PRO A 368 3.26 17.61 -3.49
N ILE A 369 4.34 17.63 -2.71
CA ILE A 369 4.46 18.52 -1.53
C ILE A 369 4.30 19.99 -1.93
N ALA A 370 4.88 20.40 -3.07
CA ALA A 370 4.72 21.76 -3.57
C ALA A 370 3.23 22.12 -3.80
N ALA A 371 2.43 21.21 -4.35
CA ALA A 371 1.00 21.42 -4.55
C ALA A 371 0.22 21.54 -3.23
N ARG A 372 0.58 20.75 -2.21
CA ARG A 372 -0.01 20.83 -0.87
C ARG A 372 0.31 22.15 -0.17
N LEU A 373 1.55 22.64 -0.30
CA LEU A 373 1.97 23.93 0.27
C LEU A 373 1.30 25.12 -0.45
N GLN A 374 1.17 25.06 -1.78
CA GLN A 374 0.42 26.07 -2.54
C GLN A 374 -1.05 26.14 -2.12
N MET A 375 -1.66 25.01 -1.78
CA MET A 375 -3.03 24.97 -1.27
C MET A 375 -3.13 25.66 0.10
N ALA A 376 -2.16 25.46 0.99
CA ALA A 376 -2.08 26.16 2.26
C ALA A 376 -1.91 27.68 2.10
N ASP A 377 -1.09 28.12 1.13
CA ASP A 377 -0.92 29.55 0.82
C ASP A 377 -2.21 30.17 0.29
N ALA A 378 -2.94 29.44 -0.57
CA ALA A 378 -4.23 29.87 -1.09
C ALA A 378 -5.32 29.91 -0.01
N PHE A 379 -5.22 29.08 1.03
CA PHE A 379 -6.10 29.14 2.20
C PHE A 379 -5.82 30.38 3.05
N ALA A 380 -4.54 30.64 3.38
CA ALA A 380 -4.14 31.83 4.14
C ALA A 380 -4.58 33.13 3.45
N ALA A 381 -4.40 33.22 2.12
CA ALA A 381 -4.82 34.37 1.35
C ALA A 381 -6.35 34.60 1.42
N ARG A 382 -7.14 33.52 1.49
CA ARG A 382 -8.61 33.61 1.62
C ARG A 382 -9.01 34.10 3.00
N GLU A 383 -8.42 33.56 4.08
CA GLU A 383 -8.72 34.01 5.45
C GLU A 383 -8.45 35.51 5.65
N ILE A 384 -7.35 36.02 5.08
CA ILE A 384 -7.02 37.45 5.15
C ILE A 384 -8.04 38.31 4.37
N SER A 385 -8.66 37.75 3.32
CA SER A 385 -9.63 38.45 2.47
C SER A 385 -11.09 38.31 2.91
N SER A 386 -11.38 37.44 3.88
CA SER A 386 -12.72 37.26 4.45
C SER A 386 -12.97 38.35 5.50
N PRO A 387 -13.98 39.23 5.30
CA PRO A 387 -14.25 40.38 6.16
C PRO A 387 -14.80 40.05 7.54
#